data_AF-E0U758-F1
#
_entry.id   AF-E0U758-F1
#
_cell.length_a   1.000
_cell.length_b   1.000
_cell.length_c   1.000
_cell.angle_alpha   90.00
_cell.angle_beta   90.00
_cell.angle_gamma   90.00
#
_symmetry.space_group_name_H-M   'P 1'
#
loop_
_entity.id
_entity.type
_entity.pdbx_description
1 polymer ?
#
loop_
_entity_poly.entity_id
_entity_poly.type
_entity_poly.pdbx_seq_one_letter_code
_entity_poly.pdbx_strand_id
1 'polypeptide(L)'
;MKEELNILIQAQYPLIYLVTSEEERAEQAIARISQINSQHRRVYVWTVTHGIVEYGQPRQATQHNTVSPEAAIEWVVRQRDPGIYIFKDLHPFITSAAVNRWLRDAIASFKGTEKIIILMSPLQEVPLELEKDLVVLDFPLPDLTELNQVLSMQLDKIKARRPTTEVREKLLKAALGLTKDEAEKVYRKAYVKANRLTEEEVDIILSEKKQLIRRNGILEYIEEDATIDSVGGLDELKKWLRQRSGAFTERAREYGLPQPKGMLILGVPGCGKSLIAKTTARLWGLPLLRLDMGRVYDGSMVGRSEANLRNALKTAESISPGILFIDELDKAFAGGTGSADSDGGTSSRIFGSFLTWMQEKTSPVFVMATANRVERLPGEFLRKGRFDEIFFVDLPTPEERQHIFNIHLSQRRNDISRFDLDQLAKVSEGFSGAEIEQAIIAAMYEAFAQDREFTQLDIIAAIKSTLPLSRTMTEQVTALRDWARQRARPASASVAEYQRLEF
;
A
#
# COMPACT_ATOMS: atom_id res chain seq x y z
N MET A 1 -21.44 -4.20 -7.51
CA MET A 1 -21.08 -5.56 -7.03
C MET A 1 -22.28 -6.41 -6.61
N LYS A 2 -23.03 -6.16 -5.51
CA LYS A 2 -24.16 -7.04 -5.15
C LYS A 2 -25.22 -7.12 -6.26
N GLU A 3 -25.48 -5.99 -6.91
CA GLU A 3 -26.33 -5.90 -8.09
C GLU A 3 -25.73 -6.63 -9.29
N GLU A 4 -24.43 -6.48 -9.53
CA GLU A 4 -23.70 -7.13 -10.62
C GLU A 4 -23.66 -8.65 -10.47
N LEU A 5 -23.36 -9.16 -9.27
CA LEU A 5 -23.45 -10.58 -8.94
C LEU A 5 -24.89 -11.08 -9.13
N ASN A 6 -25.90 -10.30 -8.72
CA ASN A 6 -27.29 -10.65 -8.97
C ASN A 6 -27.61 -10.71 -10.48
N ILE A 7 -27.11 -9.75 -11.27
CA ILE A 7 -27.27 -9.75 -12.73
C ILE A 7 -26.64 -10.99 -13.35
N LEU A 8 -25.41 -11.37 -12.96
CA LEU A 8 -24.77 -12.59 -13.47
C LEU A 8 -25.53 -13.86 -13.07
N ILE A 9 -26.06 -13.90 -11.85
CA ILE A 9 -26.88 -15.01 -11.36
C ILE A 9 -28.19 -15.11 -12.16
N GLN A 10 -28.84 -13.98 -12.45
CA GLN A 10 -30.07 -13.92 -13.23
C GLN A 10 -29.83 -14.22 -14.72
N ALA A 11 -28.69 -13.79 -15.26
CA ALA A 11 -28.25 -14.08 -16.62
C ALA A 11 -27.73 -15.53 -16.81
N GLN A 12 -27.80 -16.36 -15.76
CA GLN A 12 -27.45 -17.79 -15.79
C GLN A 12 -26.01 -18.06 -16.24
N TYR A 13 -25.07 -17.21 -15.82
CA TYR A 13 -23.65 -17.52 -16.00
C TYR A 13 -23.32 -18.80 -15.21
N PRO A 14 -22.79 -19.85 -15.87
CA PRO A 14 -22.63 -21.17 -15.24
C PRO A 14 -21.51 -21.20 -14.20
N LEU A 15 -20.50 -20.35 -14.37
CA LEU A 15 -19.31 -20.29 -13.52
C LEU A 15 -18.90 -18.85 -13.21
N ILE A 16 -18.84 -18.52 -11.93
CA ILE A 16 -18.40 -17.22 -11.42
C ILE A 16 -17.23 -17.44 -10.46
N TYR A 17 -16.18 -16.64 -10.56
CA TYR A 17 -15.05 -16.65 -9.64
C TYR A 17 -15.11 -15.41 -8.75
N LEU A 18 -15.44 -15.59 -7.48
CA LEU A 18 -15.54 -14.53 -6.50
C LEU A 18 -14.23 -14.44 -5.68
N VAL A 19 -13.47 -13.37 -5.93
CA VAL A 19 -12.20 -13.12 -5.25
C VAL A 19 -12.47 -12.44 -3.91
N THR A 20 -12.26 -13.15 -2.80
CA THR A 20 -12.47 -12.65 -1.44
C THR A 20 -11.78 -13.49 -0.36
N SER A 21 -11.35 -12.84 0.71
CA SER A 21 -10.96 -13.50 1.97
C SER A 21 -12.11 -13.54 3.00
N GLU A 22 -13.23 -12.86 2.74
CA GLU A 22 -14.36 -12.76 3.68
C GLU A 22 -15.47 -13.77 3.37
N GLU A 23 -15.17 -15.05 3.57
CA GLU A 23 -16.08 -16.14 3.20
C GLU A 23 -17.48 -15.98 3.78
N GLU A 24 -17.60 -15.76 5.10
CA GLU A 24 -18.90 -15.69 5.78
C GLU A 24 -19.74 -14.51 5.27
N ARG A 25 -19.11 -13.35 5.01
CA ARG A 25 -19.80 -12.17 4.49
C ARG A 25 -20.26 -12.40 3.05
N ALA A 26 -19.42 -13.03 2.23
CA ALA A 26 -19.76 -13.37 0.85
C ALA A 26 -20.90 -14.40 0.78
N GLU A 27 -20.85 -15.45 1.60
CA GLU A 27 -21.94 -16.43 1.74
C GLU A 27 -23.25 -15.76 2.14
N GLN A 28 -23.24 -14.90 3.16
CA GLN A 28 -24.43 -14.16 3.61
C GLN A 28 -24.98 -13.27 2.50
N ALA A 29 -24.12 -12.63 1.69
CA ALA A 29 -24.55 -11.82 0.56
C ALA A 29 -25.20 -12.67 -0.54
N ILE A 30 -24.61 -13.82 -0.90
CA ILE A 30 -25.15 -14.75 -1.89
C ILE A 30 -26.49 -15.33 -1.42
N ALA A 31 -26.60 -15.70 -0.15
CA ALA A 31 -27.84 -16.19 0.45
C ALA A 31 -28.97 -15.14 0.39
N ARG A 32 -28.67 -13.87 0.67
CA ARG A 32 -29.65 -12.77 0.52
C ARG A 32 -30.09 -12.59 -0.93
N ILE A 33 -29.17 -12.68 -1.89
CA ILE A 33 -29.48 -12.58 -3.33
C ILE A 33 -30.41 -13.73 -3.76
N SER A 34 -30.15 -14.95 -3.28
CA SER A 34 -31.01 -16.12 -3.55
C SER A 34 -32.45 -15.93 -3.04
N GLN A 35 -32.64 -15.22 -1.93
CA GLN A 35 -33.96 -14.97 -1.33
C GLN A 35 -34.74 -13.83 -2.00
N ILE A 36 -34.06 -12.83 -2.54
CA ILE A 36 -34.68 -11.66 -3.18
C ILE A 36 -35.26 -12.01 -4.55
N ASN A 37 -34.67 -12.99 -5.23
CA ASN A 37 -35.12 -13.43 -6.55
C ASN A 37 -36.37 -14.29 -6.44
N SER A 38 -37.34 -14.08 -7.35
CA SER A 38 -38.61 -14.82 -7.40
C SER A 38 -38.44 -16.34 -7.53
N GLN A 39 -37.28 -16.77 -8.04
CA GLN A 39 -36.85 -18.16 -8.08
C GLN A 39 -36.05 -18.45 -6.80
N HIS A 40 -36.67 -19.09 -5.81
CA HIS A 40 -35.99 -19.49 -4.57
C HIS A 40 -34.93 -20.56 -4.87
N ARG A 41 -33.69 -20.13 -5.16
CA ARG A 41 -32.56 -21.04 -5.44
C ARG A 41 -31.92 -21.46 -4.13
N ARG A 42 -31.76 -22.76 -3.91
CA ARG A 42 -31.04 -23.27 -2.73
C ARG A 42 -29.55 -22.94 -2.84
N VAL A 43 -28.93 -22.61 -1.71
CA VAL A 43 -27.50 -22.31 -1.65
C VAL A 43 -26.80 -23.47 -0.97
N TYR A 44 -25.77 -24.01 -1.62
CA TYR A 44 -24.93 -25.07 -1.10
C TYR A 44 -23.49 -24.58 -0.98
N VAL A 45 -22.78 -25.02 0.05
CA VAL A 45 -21.39 -24.68 0.31
C VAL A 45 -20.58 -25.96 0.34
N TRP A 46 -19.50 -25.99 -0.44
CA TRP A 46 -18.51 -27.04 -0.44
C TRP A 46 -17.23 -26.59 0.25
N THR A 47 -16.68 -27.47 1.08
CA THR A 47 -15.32 -27.38 1.61
C THR A 47 -14.65 -28.75 1.52
N VAL A 48 -13.32 -28.77 1.37
CA VAL A 48 -12.54 -30.01 1.39
C VAL A 48 -12.66 -30.80 2.71
N THR A 49 -13.12 -30.17 3.80
CA THR A 49 -13.26 -30.83 5.10
C THR A 49 -14.65 -31.41 5.33
N HIS A 50 -15.70 -30.78 4.80
CA HIS A 50 -17.09 -31.17 5.09
C HIS A 50 -17.86 -31.73 3.89
N GLY A 51 -17.33 -31.58 2.66
CA GLY A 51 -18.09 -31.84 1.44
C GLY A 51 -19.16 -30.79 1.21
N ILE A 52 -20.21 -31.14 0.46
CA ILE A 52 -21.33 -30.24 0.14
C ILE A 52 -22.35 -30.23 1.29
N VAL A 53 -22.68 -29.03 1.77
CA VAL A 53 -23.69 -28.80 2.82
C VAL A 53 -24.62 -27.67 2.38
N GLU A 54 -25.93 -27.80 2.66
CA GLU A 54 -26.89 -26.73 2.40
C GLU A 54 -26.70 -25.57 3.39
N TYR A 55 -26.73 -24.34 2.88
CA TYR A 55 -26.59 -23.13 3.69
C TYR A 55 -27.69 -23.05 4.77
N GLY A 56 -27.29 -22.87 6.03
CA GLY A 56 -28.19 -22.80 7.18
C GLY A 56 -28.43 -24.13 7.90
N GLN A 57 -28.00 -25.27 7.33
CA GLN A 57 -27.99 -26.54 8.05
C GLN A 57 -26.77 -26.67 8.98
N PRO A 58 -26.90 -27.32 10.15
CA PRO A 58 -25.77 -27.52 11.06
C PRO A 58 -24.68 -28.37 10.39
N ARG A 59 -23.42 -27.89 10.42
CA ARG A 59 -22.23 -28.52 9.81
C ARG A 59 -21.84 -29.89 10.40
N GLN A 60 -22.69 -30.51 11.21
CA GLN A 60 -22.40 -31.77 11.92
C GLN A 60 -22.57 -33.02 11.04
N ALA A 61 -23.17 -32.92 9.85
CA ALA A 61 -23.29 -34.03 8.90
C ALA A 61 -22.27 -33.86 7.76
N THR A 62 -21.06 -34.38 7.93
CA THR A 62 -20.08 -34.50 6.84
C THR A 62 -20.64 -35.38 5.74
N GLN A 63 -20.77 -34.85 4.52
CA GLN A 63 -21.07 -35.68 3.35
C GLN A 63 -19.75 -36.22 2.79
N HIS A 64 -19.21 -37.25 3.45
CA HIS A 64 -17.91 -37.87 3.11
C HIS A 64 -17.77 -38.23 1.61
N ASN A 65 -18.88 -38.54 0.94
CA ASN A 65 -18.92 -38.90 -0.49
C ASN A 65 -18.71 -37.71 -1.45
N THR A 66 -18.63 -36.48 -0.94
CA THR A 66 -18.44 -35.26 -1.73
C THR A 66 -17.22 -34.46 -1.28
N VAL A 67 -16.32 -35.07 -0.50
CA VAL A 67 -15.13 -34.40 0.02
C VAL A 67 -14.10 -34.12 -1.08
N SER A 68 -13.98 -34.99 -2.08
CA SER A 68 -13.11 -34.72 -3.22
C SER A 68 -13.75 -33.69 -4.17
N PRO A 69 -12.97 -32.75 -4.74
CA PRO A 69 -13.44 -31.79 -5.73
C PRO A 69 -14.24 -32.42 -6.88
N GLU A 70 -13.77 -33.56 -7.39
CA GLU A 70 -14.38 -34.26 -8.51
C GLU A 70 -15.75 -34.82 -8.13
N ALA A 71 -15.84 -35.47 -6.96
CA ALA A 71 -17.10 -36.04 -6.48
C ALA A 71 -18.12 -34.95 -6.12
N ALA A 72 -17.64 -33.80 -5.64
CA ALA A 72 -18.48 -32.64 -5.39
C ALA A 72 -19.05 -32.06 -6.69
N ILE A 73 -18.23 -31.83 -7.70
CA ILE A 73 -18.68 -31.33 -9.01
C ILE A 73 -19.65 -32.34 -9.65
N GLU A 74 -19.32 -33.63 -9.61
CA GLU A 74 -20.21 -34.70 -10.10
C GLU A 74 -21.57 -34.68 -9.39
N TRP A 75 -21.57 -34.52 -8.07
CA TRP A 75 -22.80 -34.42 -7.28
C TRP A 75 -23.65 -33.22 -7.71
N VAL A 76 -23.03 -32.07 -7.98
CA VAL A 76 -23.73 -30.85 -8.47
C VAL A 76 -24.33 -31.09 -9.85
N VAL A 77 -23.62 -31.78 -10.75
CA VAL A 77 -24.14 -32.12 -12.09
C VAL A 77 -25.39 -32.99 -11.99
N ARG A 78 -25.43 -33.92 -11.03
CA ARG A 78 -26.57 -34.83 -10.80
C ARG A 78 -27.81 -34.15 -10.20
N GLN A 79 -27.67 -32.96 -9.60
CA GLN A 79 -28.81 -32.22 -9.06
C GLN A 79 -29.72 -31.71 -10.18
N ARG A 80 -31.04 -31.83 -9.97
CA ARG A 80 -32.08 -31.39 -10.91
C ARG A 80 -32.63 -30.00 -10.57
N ASP A 81 -32.61 -29.63 -9.30
CA ASP A 81 -33.18 -28.39 -8.82
C ASP A 81 -32.26 -27.18 -9.09
N PRO A 82 -32.83 -25.98 -9.34
CA PRO A 82 -32.09 -24.72 -9.34
C PRO A 82 -31.29 -24.52 -8.06
N GLY A 83 -30.03 -24.13 -8.19
CA GLY A 83 -29.14 -24.02 -7.05
C GLY A 83 -27.88 -23.20 -7.31
N ILE A 84 -27.40 -22.56 -6.26
CA ILE A 84 -26.12 -21.85 -6.24
C ILE A 84 -25.16 -22.71 -5.41
N TYR A 85 -24.05 -23.11 -6.00
CA TYR A 85 -23.06 -24.01 -5.40
C TYR A 85 -21.75 -23.24 -5.18
N ILE A 86 -21.43 -22.94 -3.94
CA ILE A 86 -20.24 -22.18 -3.53
C ILE A 86 -19.12 -23.17 -3.22
N PHE A 87 -18.02 -23.13 -3.96
CA PHE A 87 -16.82 -23.92 -3.70
C PHE A 87 -15.74 -23.03 -3.08
N LYS A 88 -15.38 -23.31 -1.83
CA LYS A 88 -14.33 -22.57 -1.12
C LYS A 88 -12.96 -23.16 -1.37
N ASP A 89 -11.98 -22.31 -1.62
CA ASP A 89 -10.57 -22.67 -1.78
C ASP A 89 -10.32 -23.79 -2.80
N LEU A 90 -11.07 -23.79 -3.91
CA LEU A 90 -10.87 -24.76 -4.99
C LEU A 90 -9.63 -24.46 -5.85
N HIS A 91 -9.05 -23.26 -5.72
CA HIS A 91 -7.95 -22.78 -6.55
C HIS A 91 -6.73 -23.73 -6.62
N PRO A 92 -6.29 -24.45 -5.56
CA PRO A 92 -5.17 -25.37 -5.68
C PRO A 92 -5.48 -26.57 -6.59
N PHE A 93 -6.74 -26.97 -6.66
CA PHE A 93 -7.20 -28.15 -7.41
C PHE A 93 -7.57 -27.83 -8.86
N ILE A 94 -7.88 -26.57 -9.17
CA ILE A 94 -8.30 -26.14 -10.52
C ILE A 94 -7.18 -26.29 -11.56
N THR A 95 -5.92 -26.34 -11.10
CA THR A 95 -4.74 -26.61 -11.92
C THR A 95 -4.65 -28.07 -12.38
N SER A 96 -5.36 -28.98 -11.73
CA SER A 96 -5.41 -30.38 -12.14
C SER A 96 -6.28 -30.55 -13.40
N ALA A 97 -5.79 -31.30 -14.37
CA ALA A 97 -6.52 -31.56 -15.61
C ALA A 97 -7.88 -32.25 -15.35
N ALA A 98 -7.97 -33.08 -14.31
CA ALA A 98 -9.19 -33.78 -13.93
C ALA A 98 -10.28 -32.80 -13.46
N VAL A 99 -9.98 -31.93 -12.49
CA VAL A 99 -10.95 -30.97 -11.96
C VAL A 99 -11.35 -29.94 -13.03
N ASN A 100 -10.39 -29.47 -13.83
CA ASN A 100 -10.68 -28.59 -14.95
C ASN A 100 -11.66 -29.24 -15.94
N ARG A 101 -11.43 -30.51 -16.31
CA ARG A 101 -12.36 -31.25 -17.17
C ARG A 101 -13.76 -31.39 -16.55
N TRP A 102 -13.83 -31.73 -15.27
CA TRP A 102 -15.10 -31.82 -14.53
C TRP A 102 -15.87 -30.49 -14.53
N LEU A 103 -15.20 -29.36 -14.32
CA LEU A 103 -15.82 -28.03 -14.39
C LEU A 103 -16.36 -27.73 -15.79
N ARG A 104 -15.62 -28.08 -16.85
CA ARG A 104 -16.09 -27.90 -18.23
C ARG A 104 -17.30 -28.76 -18.56
N ASP A 105 -17.30 -30.01 -18.11
CA ASP A 105 -18.44 -30.91 -18.27
C ASP A 105 -19.65 -30.40 -17.48
N ALA A 106 -19.43 -29.84 -16.28
CA ALA A 106 -20.47 -29.19 -15.50
C ALA A 106 -21.07 -27.97 -16.23
N ILE A 107 -20.22 -27.05 -16.74
CA ILE A 107 -20.65 -25.89 -17.54
C ILE A 107 -21.51 -26.32 -18.72
N ALA A 108 -21.10 -27.35 -19.47
CA ALA A 108 -21.86 -27.88 -20.59
C ALA A 108 -23.23 -28.42 -20.14
N SER A 109 -23.29 -29.11 -19.00
CA SER A 109 -24.52 -29.64 -18.41
C SER A 109 -25.46 -28.56 -17.86
N PHE A 110 -24.94 -27.37 -17.56
CA PHE A 110 -25.72 -26.29 -16.97
C PHE A 110 -26.53 -25.50 -17.99
N LYS A 111 -26.25 -25.66 -19.29
CA LYS A 111 -27.01 -24.99 -20.36
C LYS A 111 -28.50 -25.35 -20.27
N GLY A 112 -29.34 -24.34 -20.07
CA GLY A 112 -30.79 -24.52 -19.89
C GLY A 112 -31.21 -24.96 -18.48
N THR A 113 -30.28 -24.98 -17.52
CA THR A 113 -30.57 -25.18 -16.10
C THR A 113 -30.26 -23.90 -15.32
N GLU A 114 -30.92 -23.69 -14.19
CA GLU A 114 -30.67 -22.54 -13.30
C GLU A 114 -29.61 -22.88 -12.23
N LYS A 115 -28.61 -23.67 -12.60
CA LYS A 115 -27.51 -24.09 -11.74
C LYS A 115 -26.29 -23.21 -11.99
N ILE A 116 -25.65 -22.78 -10.90
CA ILE A 116 -24.49 -21.89 -10.95
C ILE A 116 -23.44 -22.37 -9.96
N ILE A 117 -22.19 -22.46 -10.40
CA ILE A 117 -21.04 -22.65 -9.52
C ILE A 117 -20.37 -21.29 -9.25
N ILE A 118 -20.13 -20.99 -7.97
CA ILE A 118 -19.35 -19.84 -7.52
C ILE A 118 -18.07 -20.38 -6.88
N LEU A 119 -16.92 -20.11 -7.49
CA LEU A 119 -15.61 -20.39 -6.92
C LEU A 119 -15.24 -19.23 -6.00
N MET A 120 -15.04 -19.49 -4.71
CA MET A 120 -14.69 -18.49 -3.71
C MET A 120 -13.27 -18.72 -3.23
N SER A 121 -12.40 -17.73 -3.40
CA SER A 121 -10.99 -17.85 -3.07
C SER A 121 -10.37 -16.47 -2.83
N PRO A 122 -9.38 -16.34 -1.91
CA PRO A 122 -8.64 -15.08 -1.74
C PRO A 122 -7.66 -14.81 -2.89
N LEU A 123 -7.29 -15.84 -3.65
CA LEU A 123 -6.38 -15.78 -4.79
C LEU A 123 -7.18 -16.01 -6.08
N GLN A 124 -6.79 -15.34 -7.16
CA GLN A 124 -7.38 -15.54 -8.49
C GLN A 124 -6.45 -16.41 -9.34
N GLU A 125 -6.83 -17.67 -9.55
CA GLU A 125 -6.14 -18.60 -10.43
C GLU A 125 -7.16 -19.21 -11.40
N VAL A 126 -7.10 -18.82 -12.68
CA VAL A 126 -8.03 -19.25 -13.73
C VAL A 126 -7.25 -19.99 -14.83
N PRO A 127 -7.51 -21.28 -15.05
CA PRO A 127 -6.94 -22.01 -16.18
C PRO A 127 -7.42 -21.48 -17.54
N LEU A 128 -6.56 -21.57 -18.55
CA LEU A 128 -6.83 -21.12 -19.92
C LEU A 128 -8.11 -21.75 -20.50
N GLU A 129 -8.40 -23.00 -20.15
CA GLU A 129 -9.54 -23.75 -20.67
C GLU A 129 -10.89 -23.23 -20.16
N LEU A 130 -10.91 -22.49 -19.03
CA LEU A 130 -12.10 -21.95 -18.39
C LEU A 130 -12.31 -20.46 -18.67
N GLU A 131 -11.30 -19.78 -19.24
CA GLU A 131 -11.26 -18.32 -19.38
C GLU A 131 -12.49 -17.72 -20.10
N LYS A 132 -13.06 -18.45 -21.09
CA LYS A 132 -14.23 -17.97 -21.85
C LYS A 132 -15.57 -18.20 -21.18
N ASP A 133 -15.64 -19.15 -20.25
CA ASP A 133 -16.88 -19.58 -19.60
C ASP A 133 -17.00 -19.06 -18.15
N LEU A 134 -15.94 -18.39 -17.66
CA LEU A 134 -15.78 -17.93 -16.28
C LEU A 134 -15.76 -16.40 -16.22
N VAL A 135 -16.58 -15.85 -15.33
CA VAL A 135 -16.56 -14.41 -15.01
C VAL A 135 -15.91 -14.20 -13.65
N VAL A 136 -14.92 -13.32 -13.56
CA VAL A 136 -14.26 -12.96 -12.30
C VAL A 136 -14.92 -11.73 -11.70
N LEU A 137 -15.22 -11.78 -10.40
CA LEU A 137 -15.71 -10.65 -9.61
C LEU A 137 -14.87 -10.47 -8.33
N ASP A 138 -14.43 -9.25 -8.07
CA ASP A 138 -13.87 -8.87 -6.77
C ASP A 138 -14.99 -8.61 -5.76
N PHE A 139 -14.92 -9.22 -4.58
CA PHE A 139 -15.82 -8.89 -3.47
C PHE A 139 -15.17 -7.75 -2.64
N PRO A 140 -15.62 -6.49 -2.76
CA PRO A 140 -15.04 -5.36 -2.05
C PRO A 140 -15.27 -5.47 -0.55
N LEU A 141 -14.36 -4.93 0.25
CA LEU A 141 -14.48 -4.81 1.71
C LEU A 141 -15.79 -4.11 2.15
N PRO A 142 -16.20 -4.24 3.43
CA PRO A 142 -17.43 -3.63 3.93
C PRO A 142 -17.47 -2.12 3.72
N ASP A 143 -18.60 -1.62 3.22
CA ASP A 143 -18.84 -0.19 3.09
C ASP A 143 -19.22 0.45 4.44
N LEU A 144 -19.37 1.78 4.48
CA LEU A 144 -19.75 2.50 5.70
C LEU A 144 -21.09 2.05 6.27
N THR A 145 -22.03 1.62 5.41
CA THR A 145 -23.35 1.15 5.84
C THR A 145 -23.24 -0.20 6.53
N GLU A 146 -22.47 -1.13 5.96
CA GLU A 146 -22.18 -2.44 6.54
C GLU A 146 -21.40 -2.30 7.85
N LEU A 147 -20.36 -1.47 7.90
CA LEU A 147 -19.61 -1.19 9.12
C LEU A 147 -20.50 -0.58 10.21
N ASN A 148 -21.47 0.27 9.82
CA ASN A 148 -22.44 0.83 10.74
C ASN A 148 -23.37 -0.23 11.34
N GLN A 149 -23.74 -1.24 10.56
CA GLN A 149 -24.49 -2.39 11.06
C GLN A 149 -23.64 -3.23 12.02
N VAL A 150 -22.38 -3.49 11.69
CA VAL A 150 -21.43 -4.22 12.56
C VAL A 150 -21.27 -3.50 13.89
N LEU A 151 -21.04 -2.18 13.87
CA LEU A 151 -20.92 -1.35 15.07
C LEU A 151 -22.20 -1.39 15.91
N SER A 152 -23.37 -1.26 15.26
CA SER A 152 -24.68 -1.33 15.96
C SER A 152 -24.87 -2.67 16.65
N MET A 153 -24.60 -3.77 15.94
CA MET A 153 -24.70 -5.12 16.49
C MET A 153 -23.77 -5.32 17.68
N GLN A 154 -22.54 -4.79 17.65
CA GLN A 154 -21.63 -4.88 18.78
C GLN A 154 -22.12 -4.06 19.98
N LEU A 155 -22.58 -2.83 19.75
CA LEU A 155 -23.14 -1.97 20.81
C LEU A 155 -24.35 -2.64 21.49
N ASP A 156 -25.25 -3.23 20.70
CA ASP A 156 -26.45 -3.90 21.20
C ASP A 156 -26.10 -5.18 21.98
N LYS A 157 -25.16 -6.01 21.49
CA LYS A 157 -24.67 -7.21 22.20
C LYS A 157 -24.10 -6.87 23.58
N ILE A 158 -23.40 -5.76 23.67
CA ILE A 158 -22.66 -5.34 24.86
C ILE A 158 -23.52 -4.46 25.79
N LYS A 159 -24.73 -4.07 25.36
CA LYS A 159 -25.61 -3.10 26.05
C LYS A 159 -24.88 -1.77 26.36
N ALA A 160 -23.97 -1.37 25.49
CA ALA A 160 -23.20 -0.14 25.66
C ALA A 160 -24.05 1.10 25.34
N ARG A 161 -23.71 2.25 25.94
CA ARG A 161 -24.33 3.53 25.60
C ARG A 161 -24.00 3.88 24.15
N ARG A 162 -25.01 4.29 23.38
CA ARG A 162 -24.81 4.71 21.99
C ARG A 162 -23.96 5.99 21.94
N PRO A 163 -22.87 6.02 21.15
CA PRO A 163 -22.06 7.23 20.97
C PRO A 163 -22.86 8.32 20.25
N THR A 164 -22.38 9.56 20.32
CA THR A 164 -22.92 10.68 19.53
C THR A 164 -22.73 10.42 18.04
N THR A 165 -23.53 11.07 17.19
CA THR A 165 -23.46 10.91 15.73
C THR A 165 -22.06 11.20 15.18
N GLU A 166 -21.39 12.22 15.72
CA GLU A 166 -20.04 12.60 15.30
C GLU A 166 -18.98 11.55 15.67
N VAL A 167 -18.98 11.06 16.93
CA VAL A 167 -18.05 10.01 17.36
C VAL A 167 -18.31 8.73 16.58
N ARG A 168 -19.58 8.40 16.33
CA ARG A 168 -19.96 7.24 15.53
C ARG A 168 -19.38 7.32 14.12
N GLU A 169 -19.47 8.48 13.46
CA GLU A 169 -18.90 8.67 12.14
C GLU A 169 -17.37 8.53 12.15
N LYS A 170 -16.68 9.08 13.17
CA LYS A 170 -15.23 8.93 13.36
C LYS A 170 -14.82 7.46 13.54
N LEU A 171 -15.55 6.68 14.33
CA LEU A 171 -15.31 5.24 14.52
C LEU A 171 -15.52 4.43 13.24
N LEU A 172 -16.49 4.80 12.41
CA LEU A 172 -16.75 4.14 11.12
C LEU A 172 -15.65 4.46 10.10
N LYS A 173 -15.23 5.73 10.02
CA LYS A 173 -14.10 6.14 9.17
C LYS A 173 -12.81 5.46 9.60
N ALA A 174 -12.56 5.31 10.90
CA ALA A 174 -11.39 4.62 11.42
C ALA A 174 -11.37 3.12 11.07
N ALA A 175 -12.53 2.45 11.07
CA ALA A 175 -12.65 1.03 10.74
C ALA A 175 -12.77 0.73 9.23
N LEU A 176 -12.96 1.75 8.39
CA LEU A 176 -13.03 1.59 6.93
C LEU A 176 -11.78 0.86 6.44
N GLY A 177 -11.94 -0.17 5.59
CA GLY A 177 -10.81 -0.98 5.11
C GLY A 177 -10.43 -2.21 5.90
N LEU A 178 -11.08 -2.41 7.04
CA LEU A 178 -11.02 -3.68 7.74
C LEU A 178 -12.05 -4.62 7.13
N THR A 179 -11.75 -5.91 7.15
CA THR A 179 -12.78 -6.94 6.97
C THR A 179 -13.81 -6.83 8.11
N LYS A 180 -15.01 -7.37 7.90
CA LYS A 180 -16.08 -7.41 8.90
C LYS A 180 -15.59 -8.00 10.23
N ASP A 181 -14.82 -9.08 10.17
CA ASP A 181 -14.31 -9.79 11.35
C ASP A 181 -13.23 -8.97 12.08
N GLU A 182 -12.37 -8.29 11.33
CA GLU A 182 -11.38 -7.37 11.91
C GLU A 182 -12.07 -6.18 12.57
N ALA A 183 -13.06 -5.56 11.92
CA ALA A 183 -13.83 -4.47 12.49
C ALA A 183 -14.53 -4.91 13.79
N GLU A 184 -15.16 -6.09 13.81
CA GLU A 184 -15.78 -6.65 15.02
C GLU A 184 -14.75 -6.84 16.15
N LYS A 185 -13.57 -7.41 15.85
CA LYS A 185 -12.49 -7.61 16.84
C LYS A 185 -11.98 -6.28 17.38
N VAL A 186 -11.79 -5.28 16.50
CA VAL A 186 -11.27 -3.97 16.86
C VAL A 186 -12.27 -3.20 17.74
N TYR A 187 -13.56 -3.19 17.39
CA TYR A 187 -14.59 -2.60 18.23
C TYR A 187 -14.69 -3.28 19.60
N ARG A 188 -14.65 -4.62 19.63
CA ARG A 188 -14.68 -5.37 20.88
C ARG A 188 -13.47 -5.06 21.76
N LYS A 189 -12.27 -4.97 21.17
CA LYS A 189 -11.03 -4.65 21.90
C LYS A 189 -11.03 -3.22 22.44
N ALA A 190 -11.46 -2.24 21.64
CA ALA A 190 -11.60 -0.85 22.06
C ALA A 190 -12.55 -0.76 23.26
N TYR A 191 -13.68 -1.46 23.20
CA TYR A 191 -14.62 -1.54 24.32
C TYR A 191 -14.01 -2.20 25.56
N VAL A 192 -13.34 -3.35 25.43
CA VAL A 192 -12.73 -4.04 26.58
C VAL A 192 -11.67 -3.17 27.27
N LYS A 193 -10.93 -2.36 26.52
CA LYS A 193 -9.85 -1.52 27.06
C LYS A 193 -10.38 -0.29 27.81
N ALA A 194 -11.47 0.31 27.35
CA ALA A 194 -11.95 1.59 27.88
C ALA A 194 -13.33 1.53 28.56
N ASN A 195 -14.06 0.43 28.41
CA ASN A 195 -15.45 0.24 28.84
C ASN A 195 -16.43 1.31 28.29
N ARG A 196 -16.00 2.05 27.25
CA ARG A 196 -16.73 3.12 26.57
C ARG A 196 -16.23 3.24 25.13
N LEU A 197 -17.01 3.90 24.28
CA LEU A 197 -16.63 4.24 22.90
C LEU A 197 -16.87 5.74 22.71
N THR A 198 -15.84 6.52 23.05
CA THR A 198 -15.74 7.97 22.90
C THR A 198 -14.67 8.31 21.86
N GLU A 199 -14.32 9.59 21.72
CA GLU A 199 -13.34 10.05 20.74
C GLU A 199 -11.92 9.53 21.01
N GLU A 200 -11.55 9.34 22.28
CA GLU A 200 -10.25 8.78 22.69
C GLU A 200 -10.03 7.34 22.21
N GLU A 201 -11.11 6.57 22.00
CA GLU A 201 -11.02 5.20 21.52
C GLU A 201 -10.87 5.09 20.00
N VAL A 202 -11.06 6.18 19.25
CA VAL A 202 -10.73 6.25 17.81
C VAL A 202 -9.24 5.94 17.61
N ASP A 203 -8.39 6.47 18.48
CA ASP A 203 -6.94 6.22 18.44
C ASP A 203 -6.60 4.76 18.71
N ILE A 204 -7.38 4.08 19.54
CA ILE A 204 -7.22 2.63 19.78
C ILE A 204 -7.55 1.87 18.50
N ILE A 205 -8.66 2.19 17.83
CA ILE A 205 -9.03 1.57 16.55
C ILE A 205 -7.96 1.80 15.48
N LEU A 206 -7.48 3.04 15.37
CA LEU A 206 -6.40 3.38 14.45
C LEU A 206 -5.12 2.61 14.80
N SER A 207 -4.76 2.48 16.08
CA SER A 207 -3.58 1.71 16.51
C SER A 207 -3.68 0.21 16.17
N GLU A 208 -4.87 -0.38 16.30
CA GLU A 208 -5.10 -1.78 15.92
C GLU A 208 -5.08 -1.97 14.41
N LYS A 209 -5.67 -1.02 13.66
CA LYS A 209 -5.57 -1.00 12.20
C LYS A 209 -4.11 -0.94 11.76
N LYS A 210 -3.28 -0.11 12.42
CA LYS A 210 -1.82 -0.08 12.20
C LYS A 210 -1.18 -1.46 12.43
N GLN A 211 -1.57 -2.18 13.48
CA GLN A 211 -1.05 -3.53 13.75
C GLN A 211 -1.50 -4.57 12.71
N LEU A 212 -2.75 -4.51 12.25
CA LEU A 212 -3.25 -5.41 11.20
C LEU A 212 -2.52 -5.18 9.88
N ILE A 213 -2.26 -3.93 9.50
CA ILE A 213 -1.45 -3.59 8.32
C ILE A 213 -0.04 -4.19 8.42
N ARG A 214 0.60 -4.13 9.60
CA ARG A 214 1.93 -4.72 9.84
C ARG A 214 1.96 -6.24 9.63
N ARG A 215 0.85 -6.98 9.80
CA ARG A 215 0.82 -8.46 9.71
C ARG A 215 1.07 -9.01 8.31
N ASN A 216 0.59 -8.33 7.26
CA ASN A 216 0.75 -8.80 5.88
C ASN A 216 2.14 -8.50 5.30
N GLY A 217 2.94 -7.70 6.01
CA GLY A 217 4.33 -7.41 5.69
C GLY A 217 4.57 -6.54 4.45
N ILE A 218 3.64 -6.45 3.51
CA ILE A 218 3.76 -5.65 2.28
C ILE A 218 3.64 -4.14 2.56
N LEU A 219 2.77 -3.77 3.49
CA LEU A 219 2.62 -2.40 3.96
C LEU A 219 3.12 -2.25 5.39
N GLU A 220 3.85 -1.18 5.64
CA GLU A 220 4.35 -0.83 6.95
C GLU A 220 3.89 0.57 7.33
N TYR A 221 3.27 0.71 8.51
CA TYR A 221 2.96 2.02 9.07
C TYR A 221 4.23 2.62 9.69
N ILE A 222 4.68 3.76 9.17
CA ILE A 222 5.85 4.50 9.68
C ILE A 222 5.40 5.51 10.75
N GLU A 223 6.13 5.55 11.86
CA GLU A 223 5.95 6.55 12.92
C GLU A 223 6.64 7.89 12.57
N GLU A 224 6.01 8.99 13.00
CA GLU A 224 6.28 10.35 12.51
C GLU A 224 7.12 11.17 13.51
N ASP A 225 8.36 10.74 13.78
CA ASP A 225 9.19 11.38 14.81
C ASP A 225 9.87 12.68 14.32
N ALA A 226 10.05 12.81 13.00
CA ALA A 226 10.80 13.91 12.38
C ALA A 226 9.89 15.07 11.95
N THR A 227 10.37 16.30 12.14
CA THR A 227 9.69 17.53 11.68
C THR A 227 10.33 18.05 10.39
N ILE A 228 9.61 18.86 9.60
CA ILE A 228 10.18 19.41 8.36
C ILE A 228 11.43 20.29 8.59
N ASP A 229 11.57 20.83 9.80
CA ASP A 229 12.72 21.64 10.22
C ASP A 229 13.94 20.77 10.57
N SER A 230 13.77 19.45 10.74
CA SER A 230 14.89 18.51 10.90
C SER A 230 15.55 18.14 9.56
N VAL A 231 15.11 18.73 8.44
CA VAL A 231 15.71 18.56 7.11
C VAL A 231 16.47 19.84 6.78
N GLY A 232 17.78 19.79 6.55
CA GLY A 232 18.53 20.95 6.07
C GLY A 232 18.31 21.18 4.57
N GLY A 233 18.15 22.44 4.14
CA GLY A 233 17.97 22.80 2.72
C GLY A 233 16.63 22.39 2.10
N LEU A 234 16.64 22.13 0.79
CA LEU A 234 15.46 21.69 0.00
C LEU A 234 14.29 22.69 0.00
N ASP A 235 14.56 23.99 0.02
CA ASP A 235 13.55 25.02 0.26
C ASP A 235 12.44 25.08 -0.78
N GLU A 236 12.74 24.83 -2.06
CA GLU A 236 11.72 24.81 -3.12
C GLU A 236 10.78 23.62 -2.97
N LEU A 237 11.32 22.46 -2.61
CA LEU A 237 10.53 21.26 -2.33
C LEU A 237 9.67 21.48 -1.07
N LYS A 238 10.25 22.00 0.02
CA LYS A 238 9.50 22.30 1.25
C LYS A 238 8.39 23.33 1.01
N LYS A 239 8.65 24.36 0.21
CA LYS A 239 7.65 25.36 -0.19
C LYS A 239 6.50 24.72 -0.95
N TRP A 240 6.79 23.85 -1.91
CA TRP A 240 5.78 23.12 -2.68
C TRP A 240 4.90 22.23 -1.80
N LEU A 241 5.50 21.55 -0.81
CA LEU A 241 4.78 20.72 0.16
C LEU A 241 3.89 21.55 1.10
N ARG A 242 4.39 22.68 1.61
CA ARG A 242 3.61 23.59 2.48
C ARG A 242 2.37 24.13 1.77
N GLN A 243 2.50 24.51 0.50
CA GLN A 243 1.39 24.99 -0.33
C GLN A 243 0.27 23.95 -0.51
N ARG A 244 0.58 22.64 -0.40
CA ARG A 244 -0.36 21.54 -0.60
C ARG A 244 -0.86 20.89 0.69
N SER A 245 -0.40 21.35 1.84
CA SER A 245 -0.84 20.84 3.15
C SER A 245 -2.36 20.88 3.33
N GLY A 246 -3.01 21.93 2.84
CA GLY A 246 -4.47 22.08 2.91
C GLY A 246 -5.26 21.34 1.82
N ALA A 247 -4.61 20.64 0.89
CA ALA A 247 -5.27 20.07 -0.29
C ALA A 247 -6.25 18.93 0.03
N PHE A 248 -6.14 18.32 1.21
CA PHE A 248 -7.01 17.23 1.65
C PHE A 248 -8.21 17.69 2.50
N THR A 249 -8.34 19.00 2.72
CA THR A 249 -9.44 19.58 3.52
C THR A 249 -10.75 19.66 2.75
N GLU A 250 -11.87 19.71 3.48
CA GLU A 250 -13.20 19.91 2.87
C GLU A 250 -13.28 21.25 2.11
N ARG A 251 -12.71 22.31 2.67
CA ARG A 251 -12.57 23.62 2.01
C ARG A 251 -11.88 23.53 0.64
N ALA A 252 -10.84 22.69 0.50
CA ALA A 252 -10.17 22.50 -0.78
C ALA A 252 -11.09 21.82 -1.81
N ARG A 253 -11.94 20.88 -1.37
CA ARG A 253 -12.93 20.22 -2.23
C ARG A 253 -14.02 21.21 -2.67
N GLU A 254 -14.53 22.02 -1.75
CA GLU A 254 -15.53 23.06 -2.05
C GLU A 254 -14.99 24.11 -3.03
N TYR A 255 -13.70 24.47 -2.91
CA TYR A 255 -13.03 25.36 -3.86
C TYR A 255 -12.87 24.72 -5.26
N GLY A 256 -12.96 23.39 -5.37
CA GLY A 256 -12.74 22.67 -6.61
C GLY A 256 -11.25 22.38 -6.90
N LEU A 257 -10.39 22.37 -5.87
CA LEU A 257 -9.00 21.93 -6.05
C LEU A 257 -8.97 20.42 -6.39
N PRO A 258 -8.26 20.02 -7.47
CA PRO A 258 -8.02 18.61 -7.72
C PRO A 258 -7.13 18.05 -6.60
N GLN A 259 -7.39 16.81 -6.20
CA GLN A 259 -6.56 16.14 -5.20
C GLN A 259 -5.18 15.85 -5.79
N PRO A 260 -4.09 16.15 -5.07
CA PRO A 260 -2.74 15.84 -5.54
C PRO A 260 -2.56 14.32 -5.60
N LYS A 261 -2.01 13.83 -6.71
CA LYS A 261 -1.82 12.40 -6.97
C LYS A 261 -0.52 11.87 -6.39
N GLY A 262 0.56 12.64 -6.51
CA GLY A 262 1.86 12.19 -6.03
C GLY A 262 3.06 12.99 -6.53
N MET A 263 4.23 12.67 -5.99
CA MET A 263 5.52 13.17 -6.45
C MET A 263 6.56 12.06 -6.58
N LEU A 264 7.51 12.27 -7.50
CA LEU A 264 8.72 11.47 -7.62
C LEU A 264 9.93 12.30 -7.22
N ILE A 265 10.74 11.78 -6.29
CA ILE A 265 11.95 12.43 -5.80
C ILE A 265 13.15 11.65 -6.32
N LEU A 266 13.80 12.21 -7.34
CA LEU A 266 15.06 11.72 -7.89
C LEU A 266 16.21 12.41 -7.17
N GLY A 267 17.33 11.73 -6.97
CA GLY A 267 18.49 12.43 -6.44
C GLY A 267 19.60 11.54 -5.93
N VAL A 268 20.69 12.19 -5.53
CA VAL A 268 21.87 11.51 -4.99
C VAL A 268 21.51 10.77 -3.69
N PRO A 269 21.98 9.52 -3.49
CA PRO A 269 21.79 8.79 -2.24
C PRO A 269 22.27 9.60 -1.02
N GLY A 270 21.60 9.46 0.12
CA GLY A 270 22.01 10.15 1.36
C GLY A 270 21.59 11.62 1.49
N CYS A 271 20.89 12.20 0.51
CA CYS A 271 20.43 13.60 0.55
C CYS A 271 19.00 13.79 1.14
N GLY A 272 18.57 12.95 2.08
CA GLY A 272 17.31 13.18 2.82
C GLY A 272 16.00 12.86 2.09
N LYS A 273 16.04 12.20 0.92
CA LYS A 273 14.83 11.80 0.14
C LYS A 273 13.85 10.91 0.92
N SER A 274 14.34 10.04 1.78
CA SER A 274 13.49 9.17 2.60
C SER A 274 12.96 9.94 3.84
N LEU A 275 13.77 10.85 4.39
CA LEU A 275 13.40 11.70 5.52
C LEU A 275 12.28 12.68 5.16
N ILE A 276 12.27 13.23 3.93
CA ILE A 276 11.23 14.18 3.50
C ILE A 276 9.83 13.54 3.45
N ALA A 277 9.73 12.24 3.17
CA ALA A 277 8.44 11.54 3.21
C ALA A 277 7.89 11.47 4.63
N LYS A 278 8.75 11.16 5.61
CA LYS A 278 8.41 11.13 7.04
C LYS A 278 7.96 12.51 7.54
N THR A 279 8.67 13.56 7.16
CA THR A 279 8.34 14.91 7.61
C THR A 279 7.12 15.50 6.89
N THR A 280 6.84 15.06 5.65
CA THR A 280 5.63 15.46 4.91
C THR A 280 4.37 14.91 5.57
N ALA A 281 4.39 13.64 5.98
CA ALA A 281 3.27 13.02 6.70
C ALA A 281 2.91 13.83 7.96
N ARG A 282 3.92 14.18 8.75
CA ARG A 282 3.75 15.03 9.93
C ARG A 282 3.28 16.44 9.60
N LEU A 283 3.84 17.07 8.56
CA LEU A 283 3.43 18.41 8.11
C LEU A 283 1.95 18.45 7.71
N TRP A 284 1.47 17.39 7.05
CA TRP A 284 0.09 17.31 6.55
C TRP A 284 -0.87 16.69 7.57
N GLY A 285 -0.35 16.14 8.68
CA GLY A 285 -1.15 15.42 9.68
C GLY A 285 -1.81 14.17 9.11
N LEU A 286 -1.12 13.49 8.17
CA LEU A 286 -1.64 12.31 7.47
C LEU A 286 -0.79 11.07 7.76
N PRO A 287 -1.41 9.89 7.86
CA PRO A 287 -0.69 8.64 8.08
C PRO A 287 0.29 8.32 6.94
N LEU A 288 1.47 7.79 7.30
CA LEU A 288 2.49 7.34 6.35
C LEU A 288 2.53 5.81 6.26
N LEU A 289 2.28 5.29 5.06
CA LEU A 289 2.36 3.87 4.74
C LEU A 289 3.54 3.62 3.78
N ARG A 290 4.51 2.79 4.17
CA ARG A 290 5.57 2.33 3.27
C ARG A 290 5.14 1.06 2.55
N LEU A 291 5.22 1.06 1.23
CA LEU A 291 5.06 -0.13 0.41
C LEU A 291 6.43 -0.78 0.20
N ASP A 292 6.59 -2.00 0.71
CA ASP A 292 7.78 -2.81 0.47
C ASP A 292 7.64 -3.56 -0.86
N MET A 293 8.24 -2.99 -1.90
CA MET A 293 8.23 -3.56 -3.23
C MET A 293 8.92 -4.92 -3.29
N GLY A 294 9.97 -5.16 -2.50
CA GLY A 294 10.64 -6.47 -2.45
C GLY A 294 9.68 -7.58 -2.03
N ARG A 295 8.85 -7.32 -1.01
CA ARG A 295 7.83 -8.26 -0.53
C ARG A 295 6.66 -8.44 -1.50
N VAL A 296 6.41 -7.49 -2.40
CA VAL A 296 5.44 -7.67 -3.49
C VAL A 296 5.95 -8.72 -4.49
N TYR A 297 7.26 -8.76 -4.75
CA TYR A 297 7.91 -9.71 -5.65
C TYR A 297 8.21 -11.07 -5.00
N ASP A 298 8.12 -11.17 -3.67
CA ASP A 298 8.43 -12.40 -2.91
C ASP A 298 7.29 -13.43 -3.07
N GLY A 299 7.30 -14.13 -4.19
CA GLY A 299 6.34 -15.14 -4.57
C GLY A 299 6.75 -15.81 -5.88
N SER A 300 7.38 -16.98 -5.78
CA SER A 300 7.91 -17.77 -6.91
C SER A 300 6.85 -18.30 -7.89
N MET A 301 5.61 -17.81 -7.85
CA MET A 301 4.51 -18.17 -8.73
C MET A 301 3.90 -16.91 -9.37
N VAL A 302 3.94 -16.86 -10.69
CA VAL A 302 3.35 -15.80 -11.53
C VAL A 302 1.87 -15.61 -11.17
N GLY A 303 1.48 -14.40 -10.75
CA GLY A 303 0.10 -14.02 -10.42
C GLY A 303 -0.14 -13.58 -8.97
N ARG A 304 0.61 -14.12 -7.99
CA ARG A 304 0.47 -13.71 -6.58
C ARG A 304 0.94 -12.28 -6.32
N SER A 305 1.98 -11.82 -7.00
CA SER A 305 2.55 -10.48 -6.82
C SER A 305 1.59 -9.35 -7.20
N GLU A 306 0.78 -9.51 -8.25
CA GLU A 306 -0.22 -8.50 -8.63
C GLU A 306 -1.39 -8.44 -7.64
N ALA A 307 -1.86 -9.61 -7.18
CA ALA A 307 -2.88 -9.67 -6.13
C ALA A 307 -2.37 -9.01 -4.83
N ASN A 308 -1.12 -9.26 -4.47
CA ASN A 308 -0.46 -8.62 -3.32
C ASN A 308 -0.41 -7.10 -3.45
N LEU A 309 0.02 -6.57 -4.61
CA LEU A 309 0.01 -5.14 -4.87
C LEU A 309 -1.41 -4.58 -4.79
N ARG A 310 -2.38 -5.20 -5.48
CA ARG A 310 -3.77 -4.75 -5.48
C ARG A 310 -4.37 -4.71 -4.08
N ASN A 311 -4.10 -5.72 -3.25
CA ASN A 311 -4.55 -5.76 -1.87
C ASN A 311 -3.87 -4.69 -1.01
N ALA A 312 -2.58 -4.44 -1.20
CA ALA A 312 -1.87 -3.35 -0.56
C ALA A 312 -2.46 -1.98 -0.95
N LEU A 313 -2.70 -1.74 -2.24
CA LEU A 313 -3.31 -0.48 -2.70
C LEU A 313 -4.71 -0.30 -2.12
N LYS A 314 -5.59 -1.31 -2.20
CA LYS A 314 -6.93 -1.27 -1.55
C LYS A 314 -6.84 -0.95 -0.06
N THR A 315 -5.84 -1.50 0.64
CA THR A 315 -5.58 -1.21 2.05
C THR A 315 -5.17 0.25 2.25
N ALA A 316 -4.28 0.79 1.42
CA ALA A 316 -3.88 2.20 1.47
C ALA A 316 -5.05 3.15 1.22
N GLU A 317 -5.92 2.85 0.25
CA GLU A 317 -7.12 3.63 -0.04
C GLU A 317 -8.08 3.69 1.14
N SER A 318 -8.20 2.58 1.87
CA SER A 318 -9.07 2.51 3.02
C SER A 318 -8.58 3.31 4.24
N ILE A 319 -7.31 3.71 4.24
CA ILE A 319 -6.70 4.55 5.27
C ILE A 319 -6.74 6.03 4.85
N SER A 320 -7.22 6.32 3.64
CA SER A 320 -7.26 7.67 3.11
C SER A 320 -8.11 8.62 3.97
N PRO A 321 -7.74 9.92 4.09
CA PRO A 321 -6.59 10.55 3.45
C PRO A 321 -5.25 10.09 4.05
N GLY A 322 -4.25 9.87 3.20
CA GLY A 322 -2.96 9.29 3.64
C GLY A 322 -1.85 9.42 2.62
N ILE A 323 -0.61 9.13 3.03
CA ILE A 323 0.57 9.13 2.17
C ILE A 323 1.04 7.69 1.97
N LEU A 324 1.13 7.27 0.70
CA LEU A 324 1.76 6.01 0.30
C LEU A 324 3.20 6.29 -0.15
N PHE A 325 4.16 5.80 0.60
CA PHE A 325 5.59 5.96 0.37
C PHE A 325 6.20 4.71 -0.27
N ILE A 326 6.92 4.91 -1.37
CA ILE A 326 7.67 3.86 -2.06
C ILE A 326 9.13 4.30 -2.11
N ASP A 327 9.97 3.67 -1.29
CA ASP A 327 11.39 4.00 -1.24
C ASP A 327 12.16 3.22 -2.31
N GLU A 328 13.14 3.87 -2.93
CA GLU A 328 14.08 3.29 -3.90
C GLU A 328 13.37 2.49 -4.99
N LEU A 329 12.37 3.13 -5.62
CA LEU A 329 11.55 2.55 -6.68
C LEU A 329 12.40 1.93 -7.81
N ASP A 330 13.58 2.49 -8.08
CA ASP A 330 14.54 1.98 -9.06
C ASP A 330 15.15 0.61 -8.73
N LYS A 331 15.17 0.20 -7.44
CA LYS A 331 15.65 -1.14 -7.05
C LYS A 331 14.68 -2.24 -7.44
N ALA A 332 13.38 -1.95 -7.44
CA ALA A 332 12.36 -2.90 -7.88
C ALA A 332 12.45 -3.22 -9.38
N PHE A 333 13.11 -2.37 -10.17
CA PHE A 333 13.41 -2.62 -11.59
C PHE A 333 14.78 -3.27 -11.83
N ALA A 334 15.66 -3.31 -10.81
CA ALA A 334 17.03 -3.78 -10.96
C ALA A 334 17.15 -5.30 -11.14
N GLY A 335 16.16 -6.09 -10.72
CA GLY A 335 16.12 -7.55 -10.95
C GLY A 335 15.95 -7.93 -12.43
N GLY A 336 15.41 -7.03 -13.26
CA GLY A 336 15.12 -7.29 -14.67
C GLY A 336 16.29 -7.12 -15.65
N THR A 337 17.44 -6.57 -15.22
CA THR A 337 18.56 -6.28 -16.14
C THR A 337 19.65 -7.35 -16.16
N GLY A 338 19.59 -8.36 -15.30
CA GLY A 338 20.59 -9.44 -15.21
C GLY A 338 20.33 -10.67 -16.09
N SER A 339 19.11 -10.84 -16.60
CA SER A 339 18.74 -11.97 -17.47
C SER A 339 17.44 -11.60 -18.18
N ALA A 340 17.53 -11.19 -19.45
CA ALA A 340 16.36 -10.86 -20.27
C ALA A 340 15.36 -12.02 -20.46
N ASP A 341 15.67 -13.21 -19.94
CA ASP A 341 14.91 -14.45 -20.14
C ASP A 341 14.27 -15.06 -18.88
N SER A 342 14.59 -14.61 -17.64
CA SER A 342 14.11 -15.30 -16.43
C SER A 342 12.93 -14.63 -15.69
N ASP A 343 12.78 -13.30 -15.77
CA ASP A 343 11.73 -12.54 -15.04
C ASP A 343 10.61 -11.99 -15.96
N GLY A 344 10.38 -12.67 -17.08
CA GLY A 344 9.48 -12.32 -18.19
C GLY A 344 8.24 -11.50 -17.82
N GLY A 345 8.30 -10.19 -18.04
CA GLY A 345 7.15 -9.26 -18.08
C GLY A 345 6.33 -9.09 -16.79
N THR A 346 6.67 -9.76 -15.69
CA THR A 346 5.88 -9.71 -14.45
C THR A 346 6.05 -8.37 -13.75
N SER A 347 7.28 -7.86 -13.63
CA SER A 347 7.53 -6.52 -13.07
C SER A 347 6.81 -5.44 -13.88
N SER A 348 7.00 -5.42 -15.20
CA SER A 348 6.35 -4.41 -16.07
C SER A 348 4.82 -4.41 -15.95
N ARG A 349 4.18 -5.58 -15.81
CA ARG A 349 2.73 -5.68 -15.59
C ARG A 349 2.30 -5.11 -14.25
N ILE A 350 2.96 -5.48 -13.16
CA ILE A 350 2.69 -4.97 -11.81
C ILE A 350 2.79 -3.43 -11.77
N PHE A 351 3.81 -2.88 -12.41
CA PHE A 351 4.01 -1.43 -12.50
C PHE A 351 2.99 -0.74 -13.40
N GLY A 352 2.57 -1.40 -14.48
CA GLY A 352 1.43 -0.95 -15.29
C GLY A 352 0.17 -0.81 -14.44
N SER A 353 -0.18 -1.86 -13.67
CA SER A 353 -1.33 -1.85 -12.76
C SER A 353 -1.19 -0.75 -11.69
N PHE A 354 0.00 -0.54 -11.13
CA PHE A 354 0.26 0.56 -10.19
C PHE A 354 0.02 1.94 -10.80
N LEU A 355 0.57 2.20 -11.99
CA LEU A 355 0.43 3.48 -12.68
C LEU A 355 -1.01 3.76 -13.11
N THR A 356 -1.75 2.72 -13.52
CA THR A 356 -3.18 2.80 -13.82
C THR A 356 -3.97 3.18 -12.56
N TRP A 357 -3.72 2.48 -11.45
CA TRP A 357 -4.33 2.81 -10.16
C TRP A 357 -4.05 4.26 -9.74
N MET A 358 -2.81 4.75 -9.86
CA MET A 358 -2.49 6.15 -9.52
C MET A 358 -3.31 7.18 -10.33
N GLN A 359 -3.74 6.83 -11.54
CA GLN A 359 -4.53 7.73 -12.39
C GLN A 359 -6.02 7.66 -12.13
N GLU A 360 -6.53 6.47 -11.86
CA GLU A 360 -7.96 6.20 -11.72
C GLU A 360 -8.47 6.38 -10.28
N LYS A 361 -7.58 6.33 -9.29
CA LYS A 361 -7.98 6.47 -7.89
C LYS A 361 -8.71 7.79 -7.64
N THR A 362 -9.85 7.68 -6.99
CA THR A 362 -10.64 8.80 -6.44
C THR A 362 -10.37 9.00 -4.95
N SER A 363 -9.65 8.07 -4.34
CA SER A 363 -9.28 8.09 -2.94
C SER A 363 -8.15 9.11 -2.68
N PRO A 364 -8.22 9.86 -1.56
CA PRO A 364 -7.23 10.88 -1.19
C PRO A 364 -5.90 10.29 -0.68
N VAL A 365 -5.26 9.45 -1.50
CA VAL A 365 -3.94 8.88 -1.24
C VAL A 365 -2.89 9.64 -2.03
N PHE A 366 -1.92 10.27 -1.36
CA PHE A 366 -0.79 10.91 -2.02
C PHE A 366 0.38 9.93 -2.16
N VAL A 367 0.88 9.72 -3.37
CA VAL A 367 2.03 8.83 -3.60
C VAL A 367 3.34 9.60 -3.53
N MET A 368 4.25 9.21 -2.65
CA MET A 368 5.63 9.70 -2.63
C MET A 368 6.56 8.56 -3.04
N ALA A 369 7.24 8.70 -4.17
CA ALA A 369 8.24 7.73 -4.62
C ALA A 369 9.63 8.35 -4.60
N THR A 370 10.66 7.59 -4.22
CA THR A 370 12.06 8.01 -4.36
C THR A 370 12.76 7.10 -5.36
N ALA A 371 13.75 7.64 -6.07
CA ALA A 371 14.66 6.82 -6.85
C ALA A 371 16.06 7.44 -6.92
N ASN A 372 17.07 6.59 -7.00
CA ASN A 372 18.46 7.00 -7.13
C ASN A 372 18.97 6.92 -8.58
N ARG A 373 18.36 6.05 -9.40
CA ARG A 373 18.80 5.74 -10.76
C ARG A 373 17.66 5.88 -11.76
N VAL A 374 17.66 6.99 -12.50
CA VAL A 374 16.58 7.31 -13.44
C VAL A 374 16.56 6.37 -14.66
N GLU A 375 17.72 5.87 -15.06
CA GLU A 375 17.89 4.95 -16.20
C GLU A 375 17.23 3.58 -15.97
N ARG A 376 16.94 3.24 -14.70
CA ARG A 376 16.24 2.00 -14.33
C ARG A 376 14.73 2.16 -14.28
N LEU A 377 14.23 3.40 -14.28
CA LEU A 377 12.80 3.65 -14.26
C LEU A 377 12.21 3.54 -15.67
N PRO A 378 11.05 2.88 -15.84
CA PRO A 378 10.31 2.93 -17.09
C PRO A 378 9.93 4.37 -17.44
N GLY A 379 9.97 4.70 -18.72
CA GLY A 379 9.65 6.05 -19.21
C GLY A 379 8.24 6.51 -18.85
N GLU A 380 7.32 5.58 -18.57
CA GLU A 380 5.95 5.83 -18.14
C GLU A 380 5.88 6.60 -16.81
N PHE A 381 6.80 6.36 -15.86
CA PHE A 381 6.88 7.10 -14.58
C PHE A 381 7.29 8.56 -14.78
N LEU A 382 7.94 8.86 -15.90
CA LEU A 382 8.54 10.16 -16.20
C LEU A 382 7.61 11.04 -17.06
N ARG A 383 6.43 10.52 -17.47
CA ARG A 383 5.46 11.28 -18.25
C ARG A 383 4.69 12.26 -17.36
N LYS A 384 4.60 13.51 -17.81
CA LYS A 384 3.79 14.55 -17.14
C LYS A 384 2.33 14.08 -16.99
N GLY A 385 1.76 14.28 -15.81
CA GLY A 385 0.40 13.87 -15.46
C GLY A 385 0.30 12.56 -14.66
N ARG A 386 1.38 11.77 -14.58
CA ARG A 386 1.43 10.56 -13.71
C ARG A 386 1.74 10.93 -12.26
N PHE A 387 2.82 11.67 -12.06
CA PHE A 387 3.06 12.45 -10.85
C PHE A 387 2.71 13.91 -11.12
N ASP A 388 2.34 14.62 -10.05
CA ASP A 388 2.10 16.06 -10.11
C ASP A 388 3.40 16.82 -10.35
N GLU A 389 4.51 16.31 -9.79
CA GLU A 389 5.83 16.92 -9.90
C GLU A 389 6.94 15.88 -9.79
N ILE A 390 8.04 16.10 -10.49
CA ILE A 390 9.29 15.34 -10.35
C ILE A 390 10.34 16.30 -9.79
N PHE A 391 10.80 16.04 -8.57
CA PHE A 391 11.86 16.81 -7.94
C PHE A 391 13.22 16.14 -8.11
N PHE A 392 14.24 16.94 -8.35
CA PHE A 392 15.63 16.52 -8.29
C PHE A 392 16.31 17.08 -7.03
N VAL A 393 16.83 16.17 -6.22
CA VAL A 393 17.59 16.44 -5.00
C VAL A 393 19.07 16.17 -5.29
N ASP A 394 19.84 17.25 -5.39
CA ASP A 394 21.28 17.18 -5.57
C ASP A 394 22.03 17.10 -4.23
N LEU A 395 23.35 17.10 -4.27
CA LEU A 395 24.20 17.34 -3.12
C LEU A 395 23.91 18.72 -2.52
N PRO A 396 23.96 18.85 -1.18
CA PRO A 396 23.66 20.09 -0.50
C PRO A 396 24.68 21.18 -0.84
N THR A 397 24.21 22.42 -1.02
CA THR A 397 25.05 23.61 -1.19
C THR A 397 25.82 23.95 0.11
N PRO A 398 26.83 24.84 0.07
CA PRO A 398 27.54 25.24 1.29
C PRO A 398 26.60 25.72 2.41
N GLU A 399 25.60 26.54 2.09
CA GLU A 399 24.61 27.03 3.05
C GLU A 399 23.74 25.90 3.61
N GLU A 400 23.31 24.97 2.75
CA GLU A 400 22.54 23.79 3.17
C GLU A 400 23.39 22.88 4.06
N ARG A 401 24.68 22.71 3.78
CA ARG A 401 25.60 21.93 4.62
C ARG A 401 25.79 22.57 6.00
N GLN A 402 25.91 23.89 6.09
CA GLN A 402 25.95 24.59 7.40
C GLN A 402 24.69 24.26 8.22
N HIS A 403 23.52 24.31 7.58
CA HIS A 403 22.25 23.95 8.22
C HIS A 403 22.24 22.47 8.66
N ILE A 404 22.70 21.56 7.81
CA ILE A 404 22.78 20.12 8.13
C ILE A 404 23.70 19.88 9.34
N PHE A 405 24.89 20.51 9.39
CA PHE A 405 25.76 20.43 10.56
C PHE A 405 25.07 20.97 11.81
N ASN A 406 24.40 22.13 11.70
CA ASN A 406 23.66 22.71 12.82
C ASN A 406 22.63 21.74 13.41
N ILE A 407 21.82 21.10 12.56
CA ILE A 407 20.81 20.12 12.98
C ILE A 407 21.47 18.94 13.69
N HIS A 408 22.45 18.30 13.06
CA HIS A 408 23.04 17.07 13.60
C HIS A 408 23.87 17.33 14.86
N LEU A 409 24.56 18.47 14.97
CA LEU A 409 25.29 18.83 16.19
C LEU A 409 24.33 19.18 17.33
N SER A 410 23.25 19.92 17.07
CA SER A 410 22.24 20.29 18.08
C SER A 410 21.52 19.09 18.66
N GLN A 411 21.34 18.02 17.88
CA GLN A 411 20.77 16.75 18.37
C GLN A 411 21.69 16.01 19.35
N ARG A 412 23.00 16.29 19.30
CA ARG A 412 24.03 15.57 20.06
C ARG A 412 24.55 16.37 21.25
N ARG A 413 24.56 17.71 21.16
CA ARG A 413 25.08 18.62 22.18
C ARG A 413 24.26 19.90 22.23
N ASN A 414 24.13 20.45 23.44
CA ASN A 414 23.40 21.71 23.68
C ASN A 414 24.20 22.95 23.26
N ASP A 415 25.53 22.92 23.42
CA ASP A 415 26.42 24.00 22.98
C ASP A 415 27.16 23.60 21.71
N ILE A 416 26.78 24.27 20.62
CA ILE A 416 27.40 24.12 19.30
C ILE A 416 28.27 25.32 18.91
N SER A 417 28.37 26.35 19.76
CA SER A 417 29.10 27.59 19.46
C SER A 417 30.61 27.37 19.25
N ARG A 418 31.13 26.26 19.81
CA ARG A 418 32.52 25.80 19.62
C ARG A 418 32.81 25.24 18.22
N PHE A 419 31.81 25.06 17.37
CA PHE A 419 31.96 24.56 16.01
C PHE A 419 31.73 25.68 14.99
N ASP A 420 32.75 25.98 14.20
CA ASP A 420 32.66 26.83 13.03
C ASP A 420 31.97 26.06 11.90
N LEU A 421 30.65 26.27 11.80
CA LEU A 421 29.80 25.63 10.80
C LEU A 421 30.19 26.04 9.37
N ASP A 422 30.67 27.26 9.16
CA ASP A 422 31.09 27.74 7.84
C ASP A 422 32.35 27.02 7.38
N GLN A 423 33.33 26.86 8.27
CA GLN A 423 34.52 26.09 7.98
C GLN A 423 34.18 24.61 7.72
N LEU A 424 33.33 24.00 8.55
CA LEU A 424 32.88 22.62 8.37
C LEU A 424 32.19 22.41 7.01
N ALA A 425 31.31 23.33 6.62
CA ALA A 425 30.61 23.27 5.33
C ALA A 425 31.56 23.43 4.13
N LYS A 426 32.63 24.21 4.26
CA LYS A 426 33.66 24.36 3.22
C LYS A 426 34.48 23.09 3.05
N VAL A 427 34.92 22.46 4.15
CA VAL A 427 35.76 21.25 4.06
C VAL A 427 34.96 20.00 3.67
N SER A 428 33.64 19.99 3.87
CA SER A 428 32.75 18.90 3.51
C SER A 428 32.19 19.03 2.08
N GLU A 429 32.90 19.68 1.16
CA GLU A 429 32.44 19.83 -0.21
C GLU A 429 32.22 18.46 -0.88
N GLY A 430 31.06 18.30 -1.50
CA GLY A 430 30.68 17.05 -2.17
C GLY A 430 30.11 15.98 -1.24
N PHE A 431 29.97 16.24 0.07
CA PHE A 431 29.32 15.33 1.01
C PHE A 431 27.80 15.46 0.92
N SER A 432 27.11 14.32 0.99
CA SER A 432 25.68 14.24 1.24
C SER A 432 25.35 14.48 2.73
N GLY A 433 24.07 14.70 3.04
CA GLY A 433 23.64 14.88 4.43
C GLY A 433 23.97 13.67 5.32
N ALA A 434 23.79 12.45 4.78
CA ALA A 434 24.16 11.23 5.47
C ALA A 434 25.68 11.14 5.76
N GLU A 435 26.53 11.55 4.81
CA GLU A 435 27.99 11.55 5.02
C GLU A 435 28.44 12.59 6.04
N ILE A 436 27.78 13.75 6.09
CA ILE A 436 28.00 14.75 7.15
C ILE A 436 27.68 14.15 8.52
N GLU A 437 26.52 13.49 8.65
CA GLU A 437 26.14 12.81 9.88
C GLU A 437 27.16 11.74 10.29
N GLN A 438 27.59 10.90 9.34
CA GLN A 438 28.59 9.87 9.60
C GLN A 438 29.95 10.44 10.00
N ALA A 439 30.38 11.56 9.42
CA ALA A 439 31.62 12.23 9.83
C ALA A 439 31.56 12.72 11.28
N ILE A 440 30.42 13.26 11.72
CA ILE A 440 30.21 13.64 13.13
C ILE A 440 30.25 12.41 14.03
N ILE A 441 29.56 11.33 13.65
CA ILE A 441 29.55 10.08 14.44
C ILE A 441 30.95 9.47 14.54
N ALA A 442 31.71 9.43 13.45
CA ALA A 442 33.08 8.93 13.44
C ALA A 442 33.98 9.76 14.37
N ALA A 443 33.88 11.08 14.33
CA ALA A 443 34.58 11.98 15.23
C ALA A 443 34.23 11.74 16.71
N MET A 444 32.96 11.44 17.01
CA MET A 444 32.52 11.09 18.36
C MET A 444 33.15 9.78 18.84
N TYR A 445 33.18 8.74 18.00
CA TYR A 445 33.80 7.47 18.37
C TYR A 445 35.30 7.62 18.64
N GLU A 446 36.02 8.35 17.79
CA GLU A 446 37.46 8.58 17.96
C GLU A 446 37.76 9.33 19.26
N ALA A 447 37.02 10.41 19.54
CA ALA A 447 37.20 11.17 20.77
C ALA A 447 36.83 10.36 22.02
N PHE A 448 35.75 9.59 21.95
CA PHE A 448 35.31 8.73 23.05
C PHE A 448 36.33 7.62 23.36
N ALA A 449 36.94 7.01 22.32
CA ALA A 449 38.01 6.03 22.51
C ALA A 449 39.26 6.60 23.20
N GLN A 450 39.41 7.93 23.20
CA GLN A 450 40.49 8.66 23.85
C GLN A 450 40.05 9.32 25.18
N ASP A 451 38.90 8.93 25.73
CA ASP A 451 38.33 9.48 26.98
C ASP A 451 38.21 11.01 26.99
N ARG A 452 37.91 11.61 25.83
CA ARG A 452 37.72 13.05 25.69
C ARG A 452 36.48 13.39 24.87
N GLU A 453 36.10 14.66 24.95
CA GLU A 453 35.01 15.19 24.14
C GLU A 453 35.50 15.47 22.70
N PHE A 454 34.62 15.25 21.72
CA PHE A 454 34.96 15.50 20.31
C PHE A 454 35.01 17.00 20.01
N THR A 455 35.95 17.36 19.14
CA THR A 455 36.25 18.71 18.73
C THR A 455 35.99 18.89 17.24
N GLN A 456 36.03 20.14 16.77
CA GLN A 456 35.96 20.44 15.35
C GLN A 456 37.06 19.74 14.55
N LEU A 457 38.27 19.59 15.12
CA LEU A 457 39.39 18.94 14.45
C LEU A 457 39.12 17.46 14.18
N ASP A 458 38.41 16.78 15.09
CA ASP A 458 38.03 15.38 14.90
C ASP A 458 37.04 15.23 13.73
N ILE A 459 36.07 16.15 13.61
CA ILE A 459 35.13 16.19 12.49
C ILE A 459 35.89 16.42 11.18
N ILE A 460 36.81 17.39 11.15
CA ILE A 460 37.63 17.68 9.97
C ILE A 460 38.49 16.47 9.59
N ALA A 461 39.07 15.76 10.56
CA ALA A 461 39.83 14.54 10.33
C ALA A 461 38.96 13.44 9.71
N ALA A 462 37.76 13.21 10.26
CA ALA A 462 36.80 12.24 9.73
C ALA A 462 36.33 12.57 8.31
N ILE A 463 36.11 13.85 8.00
CA ILE A 463 35.78 14.32 6.65
C ILE A 463 36.94 14.00 5.70
N LYS A 464 38.18 14.33 6.08
CA LYS A 464 39.37 14.10 5.23
C LYS A 464 39.69 12.62 5.00
N SER A 465 39.35 11.75 5.95
CA SER A 465 39.53 10.30 5.80
C SER A 465 38.44 9.62 4.98
N THR A 466 37.34 10.32 4.69
CA THR A 466 36.19 9.75 3.96
C THR A 466 36.23 10.21 2.51
N LEU A 467 36.20 9.26 1.57
CA LEU A 467 36.03 9.58 0.15
C LEU A 467 34.53 9.73 -0.14
N PRO A 468 34.05 10.92 -0.55
CA PRO A 468 32.62 11.15 -0.69
C PRO A 468 32.02 10.39 -1.88
N LEU A 469 30.73 10.06 -1.77
CA LEU A 469 29.92 9.39 -2.78
C LEU A 469 29.93 10.13 -4.11
N SER A 470 29.98 11.46 -4.06
CA SER A 470 30.10 12.31 -5.23
C SER A 470 31.33 12.03 -6.09
N ARG A 471 32.42 11.52 -5.47
CA ARG A 471 33.64 11.09 -6.17
C ARG A 471 33.59 9.61 -6.55
N THR A 472 33.14 8.73 -5.65
CA THR A 472 33.08 7.28 -5.94
C THR A 472 32.04 6.93 -7.02
N MET A 473 30.97 7.71 -7.15
CA MET A 473 29.88 7.50 -8.10
C MET A 473 29.75 8.65 -9.11
N THR A 474 30.88 9.26 -9.50
CA THR A 474 30.91 10.45 -10.37
C THR A 474 30.09 10.27 -11.65
N GLU A 475 30.26 9.16 -12.36
CA GLU A 475 29.52 8.89 -13.60
C GLU A 475 28.00 8.85 -13.39
N GLN A 476 27.54 8.17 -12.33
CA GLN A 476 26.11 8.01 -12.04
C GLN A 476 25.48 9.34 -11.60
N VAL A 477 26.18 10.10 -10.75
CA VAL A 477 25.72 11.43 -10.30
C VAL A 477 25.65 12.40 -11.47
N THR A 478 26.63 12.36 -12.38
CA THR A 478 26.67 13.23 -13.57
C THR A 478 25.53 12.90 -14.52
N ALA A 479 25.33 11.62 -14.85
CA ALA A 479 24.21 11.18 -15.68
C ALA A 479 22.84 11.58 -15.11
N LEU A 480 22.68 11.47 -13.78
CA LEU A 480 21.45 11.87 -13.10
C LEU A 480 21.21 13.38 -13.16
N ARG A 481 22.25 14.20 -12.94
CA ARG A 481 22.20 15.66 -13.05
C ARG A 481 21.86 16.13 -14.46
N ASP A 482 22.53 15.55 -15.47
CA ASP A 482 22.30 15.88 -16.87
C ASP A 482 20.87 15.56 -17.29
N TRP A 483 20.35 14.41 -16.85
CA TRP A 483 18.96 14.05 -17.07
C TRP A 483 18.00 15.04 -16.39
N ALA A 484 18.28 15.42 -15.13
CA ALA A 484 17.41 16.27 -14.33
C ALA A 484 17.30 17.71 -14.83
N ARG A 485 18.38 18.27 -15.41
CA ARG A 485 18.48 19.70 -15.79
C ARG A 485 17.31 20.21 -16.65
N GLN A 486 16.73 19.36 -17.49
CA GLN A 486 15.62 19.74 -18.38
C GLN A 486 14.28 19.09 -18.03
N ARG A 487 14.26 18.16 -17.06
CA ARG A 487 13.14 17.22 -16.87
C ARG A 487 12.58 17.19 -15.46
N ALA A 488 13.32 17.70 -14.46
CA ALA A 488 12.89 17.73 -13.07
C ALA A 488 13.06 19.12 -12.46
N ARG A 489 12.19 19.45 -11.52
CA ARG A 489 12.28 20.69 -10.76
C ARG A 489 13.39 20.55 -9.70
N PRO A 490 14.32 21.51 -9.58
CA PRO A 490 15.31 21.48 -8.51
C PRO A 490 14.64 21.63 -7.13
N ALA A 491 15.11 20.86 -6.16
CA ALA A 491 14.58 20.90 -4.80
C ALA A 491 15.18 22.05 -3.96
N SER A 492 16.39 22.51 -4.30
CA SER A 492 17.11 23.60 -3.61
C SER A 492 16.89 24.95 -4.30
N ALA A 493 16.77 26.03 -3.52
CA ALA A 493 16.45 27.36 -4.02
C ALA A 493 17.55 27.96 -4.92
N SER A 494 18.82 27.86 -4.52
CA SER A 494 19.95 28.41 -5.28
C SER A 494 20.09 27.80 -6.68
N VAL A 495 19.83 26.49 -6.80
CA VAL A 495 19.82 25.80 -8.09
C VAL A 495 18.62 26.24 -8.94
N ALA A 496 17.46 26.45 -8.32
CA ALA A 496 16.26 26.94 -9.00
C ALA A 496 16.42 28.37 -9.52
N GLU A 497 17.06 29.25 -8.74
CA GLU A 497 17.35 30.63 -9.14
C GLU A 497 18.33 30.68 -10.30
N TYR A 498 19.40 29.88 -10.26
CA TYR A 498 20.35 29.78 -11.38
C TYR A 498 19.66 29.33 -12.67
N GLN A 499 18.79 28.32 -12.61
CA GLN A 499 18.03 27.87 -13.78
C GLN A 499 17.04 28.92 -14.29
N ARG A 500 16.39 29.70 -13.40
CA ARG A 500 15.49 30.79 -13.81
C ARG A 500 16.21 31.98 -14.45
N LEU A 501 17.52 32.10 -14.27
CA LEU A 501 18.35 33.16 -14.88
C LEU A 501 18.93 32.74 -16.24
N GLU A 502 19.02 31.43 -16.54
CA GLU A 502 19.47 30.90 -17.84
C GLU A 502 18.36 30.87 -18.92
N PHE A 503 17.09 31.05 -18.53
CA PHE A 503 15.91 31.12 -19.41
C PHE A 503 15.18 32.44 -19.23
#